data_AF-A0A432UWW6-F1
#
_entry.id   AF-A0A432UWW6-F1
#
_cell.length_a   1.000
_cell.length_b   1.000
_cell.length_c   1.000
_cell.angle_alpha   90.00
_cell.angle_beta   90.00
_cell.angle_gamma   90.00
#
_symmetry.space_group_name_H-M   'P 1'
#
loop_
_entity.id
_entity.type
_entity.pdbx_description
1 polymer ?
#
loop_
_entity_poly.entity_id
_entity_poly.type
_entity_poly.pdbx_seq_one_letter_code
_entity_poly.pdbx_strand_id
1 'polypeptide(L)'
;MRIFALVVGITYFIMALWCRYQRRFFIGPHGVESLLGIIGRDERRAEYKNISYVRLRQSFFQRLFLFGIGDILIGTSATNKPEIVFHSVRRARYFKHVIQARMRDKNSRHSF
;
A
#
# COMPACT_ATOMS: atom_id res chain seq x y z
N MET A 1 -20.04 27.95 -22.96
CA MET A 1 -18.71 27.88 -22.31
C MET A 1 -18.73 27.26 -20.91
N ARG A 2 -19.65 27.63 -19.99
CA ARG A 2 -19.69 27.08 -18.61
C ARG A 2 -19.89 25.56 -18.51
N ILE A 3 -20.78 24.99 -19.32
CA ILE A 3 -21.05 23.54 -19.34
C ILE A 3 -19.83 22.75 -19.83
N PHE A 4 -19.10 23.28 -20.82
CA PHE A 4 -17.91 22.63 -21.37
C PHE A 4 -16.78 22.54 -20.34
N ALA A 5 -16.56 23.60 -19.57
CA ALA A 5 -15.58 23.60 -18.47
C ALA A 5 -15.93 22.59 -17.37
N LEU A 6 -17.23 22.44 -17.04
CA LEU A 6 -17.68 21.45 -16.06
C LEU A 6 -17.43 20.02 -16.53
N VAL A 7 -17.71 19.72 -17.79
CA VAL A 7 -17.47 18.37 -18.36
C VAL A 7 -15.98 18.04 -18.34
N VAL A 8 -15.11 18.97 -18.76
CA VAL A 8 -13.65 18.75 -18.72
C VAL A 8 -13.15 18.53 -17.28
N GLY A 9 -13.65 19.32 -16.33
CA GLY A 9 -13.31 19.17 -14.91
C GLY A 9 -13.73 17.81 -14.34
N ILE A 10 -14.96 17.37 -14.65
CA ILE A 10 -15.48 16.06 -14.21
C ILE A 10 -14.65 14.92 -14.81
N THR A 11 -14.32 15.00 -16.09
CA THR A 11 -13.49 13.97 -16.76
C THR A 11 -12.11 13.85 -16.12
N TYR A 12 -11.45 14.99 -15.84
CA TYR A 12 -10.15 14.99 -15.17
C TYR A 12 -10.24 14.46 -13.74
N PHE A 13 -11.33 14.78 -13.03
CA PHE A 13 -11.59 14.30 -11.69
C PHE A 13 -11.82 12.79 -11.65
N ILE A 14 -12.63 12.26 -12.56
CA ILE A 14 -12.87 10.81 -12.70
C ILE A 14 -11.56 10.10 -13.06
N MET A 15 -10.77 10.64 -13.98
CA MET A 15 -9.49 10.07 -14.37
C MET A 15 -8.48 10.05 -13.21
N ALA A 16 -8.43 11.12 -12.41
CA ALA A 16 -7.61 11.18 -11.20
C ALA A 16 -8.05 10.15 -10.14
N LEU A 17 -9.36 10.00 -9.94
CA LEU A 17 -9.92 8.97 -9.05
C LEU A 17 -9.58 7.56 -9.55
N TRP A 18 -9.66 7.32 -10.86
CA TRP A 18 -9.36 6.02 -11.46
C TRP A 18 -7.89 5.62 -11.25
N CYS A 19 -6.97 6.56 -11.53
CA CYS A 19 -5.55 6.38 -11.26
C CYS A 19 -5.25 6.10 -9.78
N ARG A 20 -6.04 6.68 -8.87
CA ARG A 20 -5.90 6.44 -7.43
C ARG A 20 -6.45 5.07 -7.01
N TYR A 21 -7.51 4.59 -7.65
CA TYR A 21 -8.19 3.33 -7.29
C TYR A 21 -7.53 2.07 -7.87
N GLN A 22 -6.62 2.20 -8.83
CA GLN A 22 -5.99 1.06 -9.50
C GLN A 22 -4.77 0.49 -8.79
N ARG A 23 -4.46 0.96 -7.58
CA ARG A 23 -3.42 0.35 -6.75
C ARG A 23 -3.99 -0.91 -6.11
N ARG A 24 -3.52 -2.08 -6.55
CA ARG A 24 -3.89 -3.37 -5.96
C ARG A 24 -2.75 -3.87 -5.10
N PHE A 25 -3.10 -4.49 -3.98
CA PHE A 25 -2.13 -5.02 -3.02
C PHE A 25 -2.46 -6.49 -2.78
N PHE A 26 -1.43 -7.34 -2.81
CA PHE A 26 -1.57 -8.76 -2.57
C PHE A 26 -0.62 -9.20 -1.45
N ILE A 27 -1.18 -9.89 -0.45
CA ILE A 27 -0.45 -10.36 0.73
C ILE A 27 -0.33 -11.88 0.63
N GLY A 28 0.68 -12.33 -0.11
CA GLY A 28 0.96 -13.74 -0.34
C GLY A 28 1.65 -14.44 0.85
N PRO A 29 1.84 -15.77 0.75
CA PRO A 29 2.52 -16.56 1.78
C PRO A 29 4.03 -16.28 1.85
N HIS A 30 4.65 -15.87 0.74
CA HIS A 30 6.11 -15.65 0.66
C HIS A 30 6.53 -14.18 0.73
N GLY A 31 5.59 -13.25 0.52
CA GLY A 31 5.88 -11.84 0.53
C GLY A 31 4.64 -10.99 0.32
N VAL A 32 4.90 -9.72 0.02
CA VAL A 32 3.88 -8.71 -0.25
C VAL A 32 4.17 -8.09 -1.61
N GLU A 33 3.10 -7.90 -2.37
CA GLU A 33 3.15 -7.41 -3.74
C GLU A 33 2.25 -6.17 -3.86
N SER A 34 2.75 -5.14 -4.52
CA SER A 34 1.94 -4.00 -4.96
C SER A 34 1.98 -3.88 -6.47
N LEU A 35 0.79 -3.78 -7.06
CA LEU A 35 0.57 -3.51 -8.47
C LEU A 35 0.12 -2.07 -8.63
N LEU A 36 0.85 -1.29 -9.42
CA LEU A 36 0.52 0.08 -9.78
C LEU A 36 0.10 0.17 -11.26
N GLY A 37 -1.19 0.46 -11.52
CA GLY A 37 -1.70 0.87 -12.83
C GLY A 37 -2.70 -0.08 -13.52
N ILE A 38 -3.23 0.37 -14.67
CA ILE A 38 -4.23 -0.35 -15.50
C ILE A 38 -3.58 -1.51 -16.26
N ILE A 39 -2.35 -1.29 -16.69
CA ILE A 39 -1.57 -2.16 -17.59
C ILE A 39 -0.19 -2.35 -16.95
N GLY A 40 -0.16 -3.10 -15.83
CA GLY A 40 1.04 -3.76 -15.29
C GLY A 40 2.37 -3.00 -15.25
N ARG A 41 2.37 -1.66 -15.11
CA ARG A 41 3.57 -0.86 -15.40
C ARG A 41 4.58 -0.81 -14.26
N ASP A 42 4.17 -1.15 -13.04
CA ASP A 42 5.03 -1.17 -11.86
C ASP A 42 4.51 -2.26 -10.90
N GLU A 43 5.06 -3.46 -11.03
CA GLU A 43 4.89 -4.54 -10.05
C GLU A 43 6.10 -4.53 -9.12
N ARG A 44 5.84 -4.33 -7.83
CA ARG A 44 6.89 -4.39 -6.81
C ARG A 44 6.58 -5.49 -5.83
N ARG A 45 7.55 -6.40 -5.68
CA ARG A 45 7.46 -7.57 -4.81
C ARG A 45 8.55 -7.51 -3.76
N ALA A 46 8.15 -7.58 -2.50
CA ALA A 46 9.07 -7.70 -1.37
C ALA A 46 8.82 -9.00 -0.63
N GLU A 47 9.82 -9.88 -0.62
CA GLU A 47 9.79 -11.09 0.21
C GLU A 47 9.91 -10.71 1.69
N TYR A 48 9.20 -11.43 2.57
CA TYR A 48 9.23 -11.13 4.01
C TYR A 48 10.64 -11.13 4.62
N LYS A 49 11.56 -11.93 4.04
CA LYS A 49 12.96 -12.01 4.48
C LYS A 49 13.77 -10.72 4.21
N ASN A 50 13.37 -9.95 3.19
CA ASN A 50 14.08 -8.75 2.75
C ASN A 50 13.47 -7.46 3.33
N ILE A 51 12.29 -7.56 3.96
CA ILE A 51 11.63 -6.41 4.58
C ILE A 51 12.36 -6.07 5.88
N SER A 52 12.89 -4.84 6.00
CA SER A 52 13.52 -4.37 7.23
C SER A 52 12.52 -3.70 8.16
N TYR A 53 11.55 -2.98 7.59
CA TYR A 53 10.57 -2.26 8.39
C TYR A 53 9.19 -2.17 7.74
N VAL A 54 8.17 -2.11 8.59
CA VAL A 54 6.79 -1.84 8.23
C VAL A 54 6.28 -0.69 9.08
N ARG A 55 6.05 0.47 8.45
CA ARG A 55 5.53 1.68 9.10
C ARG A 55 4.07 1.90 8.73
N LEU A 56 3.30 2.43 9.68
CA LEU A 56 1.93 2.87 9.45
C LEU A 56 1.94 4.39 9.42
N ARG A 57 1.53 4.99 8.30
CA ARG A 57 1.29 6.42 8.18
C ARG A 57 -0.22 6.65 8.20
N GLN A 58 -0.70 7.14 9.33
CA GLN A 58 -2.10 7.40 9.56
C GLN A 58 -2.23 8.66 10.40
N SER A 59 -3.01 9.63 9.94
CA SER A 59 -3.31 10.83 10.73
C SER A 59 -4.25 10.49 11.87
N PHE A 60 -4.17 11.22 12.99
CA PHE A 60 -5.08 11.04 14.13
C PHE A 60 -6.56 11.12 13.72
N PHE A 61 -6.90 12.08 12.84
CA PHE A 61 -8.24 12.18 12.26
C PHE A 61 -8.64 10.97 11.41
N GLN A 62 -7.72 10.41 10.62
CA GLN A 62 -8.00 9.20 9.83
C GLN A 62 -8.21 7.96 10.72
N ARG A 63 -7.54 7.92 11.87
CA ARG A 63 -7.73 6.85 12.86
C ARG A 63 -9.13 6.91 13.49
N LEU A 64 -9.60 8.10 13.85
CA LEU A 64 -10.85 8.27 14.59
C LEU A 64 -12.09 8.35 13.68
N PHE A 65 -12.02 9.10 12.56
CA PHE A 65 -13.16 9.37 11.69
C PHE A 65 -13.26 8.43 10.48
N LEU A 66 -12.14 7.99 9.90
CA LEU A 66 -12.13 7.18 8.68
C LEU A 66 -12.04 5.67 8.95
N PHE A 67 -12.65 5.17 10.03
CA PHE A 67 -12.73 3.72 10.33
C PHE A 67 -11.38 2.97 10.24
N GLY A 68 -10.29 3.63 10.65
CA GLY A 68 -8.97 3.01 10.65
C GLY A 68 -8.33 2.85 9.27
N ILE A 69 -8.72 3.67 8.29
CA ILE A 69 -8.02 3.78 7.01
C ILE A 69 -6.65 4.45 7.23
N GLY A 70 -5.61 3.90 6.61
CA GLY A 70 -4.26 4.47 6.65
C GLY A 70 -3.36 3.88 5.60
N ASP A 71 -2.15 4.42 5.50
CA ASP A 71 -1.15 3.98 4.54
C ASP A 71 -0.11 3.08 5.22
N ILE A 72 0.23 1.94 4.61
CA ILE A 72 1.26 1.02 5.11
C ILE A 72 2.49 1.18 4.21
N LEU A 73 3.60 1.58 4.80
CA LEU A 73 4.89 1.73 4.12
C LEU A 73 5.77 0.55 4.48
N ILE A 74 6.26 -0.13 3.47
CA ILE A 74 7.13 -1.30 3.59
C ILE A 74 8.46 -0.92 2.93
N GLY A 75 9.53 -1.03 3.70
CA GLY A 75 10.89 -0.80 3.22
C GLY A 75 11.74 -2.05 3.32
N THR A 76 12.59 -2.25 2.33
CA THR A 76 13.60 -3.31 2.30
C THR A 76 14.98 -2.75 2.60
N SER A 77 15.91 -3.63 2.94
CA SER A 77 17.27 -3.21 3.33
C SER A 77 18.08 -2.69 2.13
N ALA A 78 17.59 -2.93 0.91
CA ALA A 78 18.29 -2.57 -0.33
C ALA A 78 18.09 -1.09 -0.73
N THR A 79 17.08 -0.38 -0.20
CA THR A 79 16.77 0.98 -0.64
C THR A 79 16.27 1.86 0.50
N ASN A 80 16.76 3.10 0.56
CA ASN A 80 16.45 4.08 1.60
C ASN A 80 15.04 4.72 1.47
N LYS A 81 14.29 4.35 0.42
CA LYS A 81 12.91 4.77 0.15
C LYS A 81 11.97 3.58 0.38
N PRO A 82 10.72 3.80 0.85
CA PRO A 82 9.75 2.72 0.98
C PRO A 82 9.51 2.11 -0.40
N GLU A 83 9.87 0.83 -0.54
CA GLU A 83 9.83 0.11 -1.80
C GLU A 83 8.40 -0.19 -2.21
N ILE A 84 7.55 -0.48 -1.21
CA ILE A 84 6.13 -0.78 -1.38
C ILE A 84 5.31 0.12 -0.46
N VAL A 85 4.32 0.80 -1.03
CA VAL A 85 3.41 1.68 -0.29
C VAL A 85 1.97 1.29 -0.57
N PHE A 86 1.30 0.78 0.46
CA PHE A 86 -0.12 0.49 0.42
C PHE A 86 -0.89 1.73 0.86
N HIS A 87 -1.65 2.32 -0.06
CA HIS A 87 -2.45 3.50 0.26
C HIS A 87 -3.88 3.14 0.62
N SER A 88 -4.46 3.91 1.54
CA SER A 88 -5.88 3.85 1.89
C SER A 88 -6.36 2.45 2.28
N VAL A 89 -5.51 1.73 3.02
CA VAL A 89 -5.81 0.38 3.50
C VAL A 89 -6.80 0.49 4.65
N ARG A 90 -7.99 -0.12 4.47
CA ARG A 90 -8.98 -0.23 5.55
C ARG A 90 -8.44 -1.19 6.62
N ARG A 91 -8.57 -0.82 7.90
CA ARG A 91 -7.94 -1.55 9.03
C ARG A 91 -6.42 -1.70 8.85
N ALA A 92 -5.73 -0.64 8.43
CA ALA A 92 -4.29 -0.66 8.14
C ALA A 92 -3.43 -1.20 9.31
N ARG A 93 -3.85 -0.98 10.56
CA ARG A 93 -3.18 -1.53 11.74
C ARG A 93 -3.22 -3.06 11.79
N TYR A 94 -4.37 -3.67 11.47
CA TYR A 94 -4.51 -5.12 11.43
C TYR A 94 -3.56 -5.72 10.39
N PHE A 95 -3.54 -5.17 9.17
CA PHE A 95 -2.65 -5.63 8.12
C PHE A 95 -1.17 -5.43 8.46
N LYS A 96 -0.81 -4.32 9.11
CA LYS A 96 0.55 -4.15 9.66
C LYS A 96 0.92 -5.29 10.60
N HIS A 97 0.04 -5.64 11.54
CA HIS A 97 0.30 -6.74 12.48
C HIS A 97 0.42 -8.10 11.77
N VAL A 98 -0.44 -8.37 10.78
CA VAL A 98 -0.36 -9.60 9.97
C VAL A 98 0.98 -9.71 9.24
N ILE A 99 1.43 -8.63 8.60
CA ILE A 99 2.71 -8.60 7.90
C ILE A 99 3.87 -8.81 8.89
N GLN A 100 3.84 -8.12 10.04
CA GLN A 100 4.88 -8.27 11.07
C GLN A 100 4.91 -9.69 11.67
N ALA A 101 3.75 -10.31 11.88
CA ALA A 101 3.66 -11.68 12.36
C ALA A 101 4.29 -12.66 11.35
N ARG A 102 3.98 -12.50 10.05
CA ARG A 102 4.58 -13.31 8.98
C ARG A 102 6.09 -13.11 8.85
N MET A 103 6.58 -11.89 9.05
CA MET A 103 8.03 -11.62 9.07
C MET A 103 8.73 -12.37 10.21
N ARG A 104 8.15 -12.38 11.43
CA ARG A 104 8.72 -13.12 12.57
C ARG A 104 8.75 -14.62 12.34
N ASP A 105 7.66 -15.19 11.84
CA ASP A 105 7.55 -16.65 11.61
C ASP A 105 8.53 -17.16 10.52
N LYS A 106 8.84 -16.31 9.54
CA LYS A 106 9.85 -16.61 8.51
C LYS A 106 11.27 -16.52 9.06
N ASN A 107 11.54 -15.60 9.98
CA ASN A 107 12.88 -15.40 10.54
C ASN A 107 13.25 -16.51 11.54
N SER A 108 12.27 -17.07 12.27
CA SER A 108 12.50 -18.17 13.22
C SER A 108 12.86 -19.51 12.57
N ARG A 109 12.50 -19.73 11.29
CA ARG A 109 12.81 -20.98 10.56
C ARG A 109 14.23 -21.06 9.99
N HIS A 110 14.99 -19.97 10.03
CA HIS A 110 16.36 -19.91 9.49
C HIS A 110 17.45 -19.90 10.58
N SER A 111 17.10 -20.11 11.86
CA SER A 111 18.05 -20.19 12.97
C SER A 111 18.37 -21.63 13.43
N PHE A 112 18.28 -22.60 12.53
CA PHE A 112 18.70 -23.99 12.76
C PHE A 112 19.79 -24.38 11.77
#